data_AF-D3IKA2-F1
#
_entry.id   AF-D3IKA2-F1
#
_cell.length_a   1.000
_cell.length_b   1.000
_cell.length_c   1.000
_cell.angle_alpha   90.00
_cell.angle_beta   90.00
_cell.angle_gamma   90.00
#
_symmetry.space_group_name_H-M   'P 1'
#
loop_
_entity.id
_entity.type
_entity.pdbx_description
1 polymer ?
#
loop_
_entity_poly.entity_id
_entity_poly.type
_entity_poly.pdbx_seq_one_letter_code
_entity_poly.pdbx_strand_id
1 'polypeptide(L)'
;MLCNCKAQTAPTSTDTTLQNKSETRQVDSVRESNTPSYRVLSVENTDTLRWTGKAFTGRHKNKGNTWLIKAVMKGMNPNWLRHALWVTVKDVWLLRDGVEKDVISVMAFKSAETRWSISAFKREKFMVEECKAPLYAVPYFIDGCAYIICIIPPSQIVGNEVRTLIDRKTLYEDVLKPLMDKPFF
;
A
#
# COMPACT_ATOMS: atom_id res chain seq x y z
N MET A 1 76.88 20.63 8.79
CA MET A 1 77.59 21.92 8.92
C MET A 1 76.90 22.91 7.97
N LEU A 2 76.33 23.97 8.55
CA LEU A 2 76.01 25.29 7.97
C LEU A 2 74.98 25.42 6.83
N CYS A 3 73.91 26.15 7.17
CA CYS A 3 72.99 26.86 6.29
C CYS A 3 73.69 27.74 5.24
N ASN A 4 73.01 28.00 4.12
CA ASN A 4 72.80 29.39 3.68
C ASN A 4 71.63 29.55 2.71
N CYS A 5 70.71 30.43 3.09
CA CYS A 5 69.69 30.99 2.23
C CYS A 5 70.31 32.00 1.25
N LYS A 6 69.74 32.14 0.05
CA LYS A 6 69.70 33.43 -0.67
C LYS A 6 68.28 33.69 -1.15
N ALA A 7 67.82 34.89 -0.82
CA ALA A 7 66.49 35.42 -1.04
C ALA A 7 66.47 36.42 -2.23
N GLN A 8 65.25 36.89 -2.52
CA GLN A 8 64.83 38.10 -3.27
C GLN A 8 64.57 37.90 -4.78
N THR A 9 63.44 38.37 -5.35
CA THR A 9 62.67 39.60 -5.03
C THR A 9 61.17 39.51 -5.42
N ALA A 10 60.30 40.18 -4.63
CA ALA A 10 58.81 40.32 -4.70
C ALA A 10 58.36 41.42 -5.72
N PRO A 11 57.05 41.84 -5.92
CA PRO A 11 55.84 41.87 -5.04
C PRO A 11 54.54 41.38 -5.78
N THR A 12 53.29 41.37 -5.29
CA THR A 12 52.50 42.22 -4.37
C THR A 12 51.26 41.44 -3.88
N SER A 13 50.80 41.75 -2.66
CA SER A 13 49.54 41.34 -2.01
C SER A 13 48.29 41.53 -2.89
N THR A 14 47.20 40.75 -2.77
CA THR A 14 46.29 40.75 -1.60
C THR A 14 45.56 39.40 -1.42
N ASP A 15 45.34 39.03 -0.16
CA ASP A 15 44.41 38.00 0.32
C ASP A 15 43.03 38.03 -0.38
N THR A 16 42.38 36.89 -0.62
CA THR A 16 41.41 36.28 0.32
C THR A 16 40.70 35.08 -0.34
N THR A 17 40.54 34.01 0.44
CA THR A 17 39.51 32.96 0.37
C THR A 17 39.62 31.85 -0.69
N LEU A 18 40.12 30.72 -0.20
CA LEU A 18 39.73 29.35 -0.55
C LEU A 18 38.24 29.24 -0.94
N GLN A 19 37.92 28.58 -2.05
CA GLN A 19 37.21 27.29 -2.02
C GLN A 19 36.93 26.75 -3.43
N ASN A 20 37.56 25.61 -3.70
CA ASN A 20 37.20 24.53 -4.61
C ASN A 20 35.81 24.65 -5.25
N LYS A 21 35.79 25.00 -6.54
CA LYS A 21 34.64 24.75 -7.41
C LYS A 21 34.90 23.47 -8.19
N SER A 22 34.68 22.32 -7.53
CA SER A 22 34.48 21.07 -8.26
C SER A 22 33.17 21.17 -9.01
N GLU A 23 33.25 21.23 -10.33
CA GLU A 23 32.11 21.18 -11.23
C GLU A 23 31.41 19.82 -11.09
N THR A 24 30.34 19.77 -10.31
CA THR A 24 29.44 18.62 -10.28
C THR A 24 28.52 18.70 -11.49
N ARG A 25 28.80 17.86 -12.50
CA ARG A 25 27.86 17.54 -13.58
C ARG A 25 26.57 16.96 -12.98
N GLN A 26 25.44 17.53 -13.43
CA GLN A 26 24.11 16.94 -13.61
C GLN A 26 23.69 15.77 -12.71
N VAL A 27 22.61 15.98 -11.97
CA VAL A 27 21.38 15.20 -12.19
C VAL A 27 20.23 16.20 -12.15
N ASP A 28 19.63 16.46 -13.31
CA ASP A 28 18.29 17.04 -13.38
C ASP A 28 17.43 16.20 -12.44
N SER A 29 16.90 16.81 -11.37
CA SER A 29 16.02 16.13 -10.43
C SER A 29 14.83 15.63 -11.24
N VAL A 30 14.89 14.36 -11.61
CA VAL A 30 13.75 13.56 -12.02
C VAL A 30 12.69 13.89 -10.98
N ARG A 31 11.60 14.48 -11.43
CA ARG A 31 10.41 14.68 -10.61
C ARG A 31 10.04 13.28 -10.13
N GLU A 32 10.49 12.92 -8.94
CA GLU A 32 10.26 11.60 -8.36
C GLU A 32 8.76 11.37 -8.47
N SER A 33 8.43 10.24 -9.08
CA SER A 33 7.06 9.77 -9.12
C SER A 33 6.60 9.67 -7.67
N ASN A 34 5.76 10.59 -7.22
CA ASN A 34 5.12 10.56 -5.89
C ASN A 34 4.15 9.36 -5.72
N THR A 35 4.13 8.43 -6.69
CA THR A 35 3.36 7.20 -6.64
C THR A 35 4.13 6.19 -5.78
N PRO A 36 3.53 5.70 -4.67
CA PRO A 36 4.14 4.66 -3.86
C PRO A 36 4.40 3.40 -4.70
N SER A 37 5.41 2.64 -4.30
CA SER A 37 5.71 1.31 -4.81
C SER A 37 5.59 0.27 -3.69
N TYR A 38 5.14 -0.94 -4.02
CA TYR A 38 5.00 -2.01 -3.05
C TYR A 38 5.75 -3.27 -3.50
N ARG A 39 6.21 -4.05 -2.54
CA ARG A 39 6.73 -5.40 -2.77
C ARG A 39 6.21 -6.35 -1.71
N VAL A 40 5.51 -7.40 -2.13
CA VAL A 40 5.09 -8.46 -1.23
C VAL A 40 6.31 -9.21 -0.70
N LEU A 41 6.43 -9.29 0.63
CA LEU A 41 7.49 -10.01 1.33
C LEU A 41 7.03 -11.41 1.73
N SER A 42 5.86 -11.51 2.35
CA SER A 42 5.27 -12.76 2.78
C SER A 42 3.76 -12.62 2.90
N VAL A 43 3.08 -13.77 2.95
CA VAL A 43 1.63 -13.85 2.99
C VAL A 43 1.22 -14.86 4.04
N GLU A 44 0.45 -14.42 5.01
CA GLU A 44 -0.21 -15.28 5.97
C GLU A 44 -1.66 -15.49 5.53
N ASN A 45 -2.02 -16.75 5.31
CA ASN A 45 -3.36 -17.11 4.87
C ASN A 45 -4.25 -17.36 6.09
N THR A 46 -5.43 -16.76 6.10
CA THR A 46 -6.50 -17.18 7.00
C THR A 46 -7.41 -18.17 6.27
N ASP A 47 -8.01 -19.09 7.03
CA ASP A 47 -8.99 -20.04 6.52
C ASP A 47 -10.19 -19.35 5.88
N THR A 48 -10.74 -19.99 4.85
CA THR A 48 -11.97 -19.54 4.20
C THR A 48 -13.14 -19.59 5.17
N LEU A 49 -13.79 -18.44 5.34
CA LEU A 49 -15.00 -18.25 6.12
C LEU A 49 -16.22 -18.24 5.21
N ARG A 50 -17.35 -18.70 5.75
CA ARG A 50 -18.65 -18.57 5.08
C ARG A 50 -19.54 -17.62 5.84
N TRP A 51 -19.89 -16.50 5.21
CA TRP A 51 -20.96 -15.62 5.66
C TRP A 51 -22.31 -16.19 5.21
N THR A 52 -23.29 -16.25 6.10
CA THR A 52 -24.61 -16.86 5.84
C THR A 52 -25.75 -15.85 5.66
N GLY A 53 -25.45 -14.56 5.57
CA GLY A 53 -26.45 -13.50 5.69
C GLY A 53 -26.73 -13.05 7.13
N LYS A 54 -26.26 -13.82 8.12
CA LYS A 54 -26.49 -13.56 9.55
C LYS A 54 -25.23 -13.68 10.39
N ALA A 55 -24.42 -14.72 10.15
CA ALA A 55 -23.22 -14.99 10.92
C ALA A 55 -22.12 -15.60 10.05
N PHE A 56 -20.89 -15.55 10.56
CA PHE A 56 -19.78 -16.32 9.99
C PHE A 56 -19.78 -17.75 10.52
N THR A 57 -19.47 -18.68 9.62
CA THR A 57 -19.25 -20.10 9.90
C THR A 57 -17.91 -20.53 9.29
N GLY A 58 -17.35 -21.65 9.78
CA GLY A 58 -16.03 -22.13 9.37
C GLY A 58 -15.15 -22.48 10.57
N ARG A 59 -14.08 -23.24 10.31
CA ARG A 59 -13.20 -23.83 11.33
C ARG A 59 -12.50 -22.78 12.19
N HIS A 60 -12.21 -21.61 11.62
CA HIS A 60 -11.52 -20.50 12.29
C HIS A 60 -12.33 -19.20 12.32
N LYS A 61 -13.67 -19.28 12.34
CA LYS A 61 -14.56 -18.11 12.40
C LYS A 61 -14.26 -17.14 13.57
N ASN A 62 -13.66 -17.63 14.65
CA ASN A 62 -13.30 -16.83 15.82
C ASN A 62 -11.88 -16.25 15.75
N LYS A 63 -11.08 -16.64 14.75
CA LYS A 63 -9.69 -16.14 14.56
C LYS A 63 -9.58 -15.08 13.47
N GLY A 64 -10.48 -15.09 12.47
CA GLY A 64 -10.50 -14.07 11.43
C GLY A 64 -11.04 -12.72 11.94
N ASN A 65 -10.60 -11.62 11.33
CA ASN A 65 -11.09 -10.26 11.57
C ASN A 65 -12.53 -10.07 11.03
N THR A 66 -13.49 -10.81 11.58
CA THR A 66 -14.89 -10.85 11.14
C THR A 66 -15.59 -9.49 11.21
N TRP A 67 -15.18 -8.65 12.15
CA TRP A 67 -15.62 -7.27 12.21
C TRP A 67 -15.17 -6.46 10.98
N LEU A 68 -13.90 -6.56 10.58
CA LEU A 68 -13.36 -5.83 9.43
C LEU A 68 -14.04 -6.29 8.14
N ILE A 69 -14.22 -7.61 7.99
CA ILE A 69 -14.97 -8.19 6.86
C ILE A 69 -16.38 -7.58 6.78
N LYS A 70 -17.10 -7.50 7.91
CA LYS A 70 -18.44 -6.89 7.95
C LYS A 70 -18.41 -5.40 7.59
N ALA A 71 -17.45 -4.65 8.12
CA ALA A 71 -17.30 -3.22 7.83
C ALA A 71 -17.05 -2.98 6.33
N VAL A 72 -16.17 -3.79 5.73
CA VAL A 72 -15.89 -3.77 4.29
C VAL A 72 -17.14 -4.14 3.48
N MET A 73 -17.86 -5.20 3.83
CA MET A 73 -19.09 -5.58 3.13
C MET A 73 -20.15 -4.46 3.16
N LYS A 74 -20.35 -3.82 4.32
CA LYS A 74 -21.26 -2.66 4.46
C LYS A 74 -20.83 -1.52 3.54
N GLY A 75 -19.54 -1.18 3.56
CA GLY A 75 -18.99 -0.08 2.76
C GLY A 75 -18.94 -0.38 1.26
N MET A 76 -18.97 -1.64 0.84
CA MET A 76 -19.12 -2.03 -0.56
C MET A 76 -20.57 -1.88 -1.02
N ASN A 77 -21.42 -2.77 -0.52
CA ASN A 77 -22.84 -2.78 -0.81
C ASN A 77 -23.56 -3.49 0.36
N PRO A 78 -24.39 -2.78 1.13
CA PRO A 78 -25.12 -3.37 2.25
C PRO A 78 -25.95 -4.61 1.88
N ASN A 79 -26.38 -4.77 0.62
CA ASN A 79 -27.10 -5.96 0.18
C ASN A 79 -26.26 -7.23 0.24
N TRP A 80 -24.92 -7.14 0.17
CA TRP A 80 -24.04 -8.32 0.32
C TRP A 80 -24.22 -9.00 1.69
N LEU A 81 -24.59 -8.23 2.72
CA LEU A 81 -24.89 -8.80 4.03
C LEU A 81 -26.11 -9.71 4.02
N ARG A 82 -26.95 -9.69 2.98
CA ARG A 82 -28.14 -10.54 2.86
C ARG A 82 -27.88 -11.84 2.10
N HIS A 83 -26.73 -11.96 1.44
CA HIS A 83 -26.36 -13.12 0.63
C HIS A 83 -25.31 -13.98 1.32
N ALA A 84 -25.29 -15.27 1.01
CA ALA A 84 -24.24 -16.16 1.44
C ALA A 84 -22.97 -15.92 0.62
N LEU A 85 -21.83 -15.73 1.30
CA LEU A 85 -20.53 -15.45 0.68
C LEU A 85 -19.45 -16.37 1.22
N TRP A 86 -18.55 -16.80 0.35
CA TRP A 86 -17.23 -17.27 0.73
C TRP A 86 -16.30 -16.07 0.86
N VAL A 87 -15.53 -16.04 1.95
CA VAL A 87 -14.58 -14.98 2.25
C VAL A 87 -13.24 -15.60 2.64
N THR A 88 -12.18 -15.19 1.97
CA THR A 88 -10.81 -15.54 2.35
C THR A 88 -10.05 -14.26 2.63
N VAL A 89 -9.33 -14.20 3.76
CA VAL A 89 -8.48 -13.05 4.10
C VAL A 89 -7.02 -13.50 4.08
N LYS A 90 -6.16 -12.67 3.51
CA LYS A 90 -4.71 -12.85 3.57
C LYS A 90 -4.13 -11.60 4.21
N ASP A 91 -3.31 -11.78 5.24
CA ASP A 91 -2.48 -10.70 5.77
C ASP A 91 -1.16 -10.71 5.01
N VAL A 92 -0.84 -9.57 4.40
CA VAL A 92 0.23 -9.42 3.43
C VAL A 92 1.26 -8.47 4.00
N TRP A 93 2.43 -9.02 4.27
CA TRP A 93 3.59 -8.25 4.68
C TRP A 93 4.21 -7.63 3.44
N LEU A 94 4.36 -6.32 3.44
CA LEU A 94 4.87 -5.57 2.30
C LEU A 94 6.05 -4.70 2.69
N LEU A 95 6.89 -4.44 1.70
CA LEU A 95 7.91 -3.41 1.72
C LEU A 95 7.43 -2.27 0.82
N ARG A 96 7.17 -1.11 1.40
CA ARG A 96 6.80 0.12 0.71
C ARG A 96 8.05 0.92 0.40
N ASP A 97 8.18 1.35 -0.85
CA ASP A 97 9.28 2.17 -1.35
C ASP A 97 10.68 1.62 -1.02
N GLY A 98 10.78 0.29 -0.89
CA GLY A 98 12.02 -0.41 -0.56
C GLY A 98 12.50 -0.25 0.90
N VAL A 99 11.77 0.49 1.74
CA VAL A 99 12.26 0.86 3.08
C VAL A 99 11.27 0.46 4.18
N GLU A 100 10.00 0.82 4.04
CA GLU A 100 9.05 0.71 5.14
C GLU A 100 8.31 -0.64 5.11
N LYS A 101 8.32 -1.35 6.24
CA LYS A 101 7.57 -2.59 6.38
C LYS A 101 6.18 -2.28 6.91
N ASP A 102 5.18 -2.85 6.24
CA ASP A 102 3.78 -2.69 6.62
C ASP A 102 3.03 -4.02 6.46
N VAL A 103 1.85 -4.11 7.07
CA VAL A 103 0.94 -5.25 6.94
C VAL A 103 -0.41 -4.75 6.50
N ILE A 104 -0.89 -5.29 5.39
CA ILE A 104 -2.22 -5.00 4.86
C ILE A 104 -3.05 -6.26 4.81
N SER A 105 -4.37 -6.12 4.87
CA SER A 105 -5.28 -7.25 4.68
C SER A 105 -5.86 -7.22 3.26
N VAL A 106 -5.75 -8.34 2.55
CA VAL A 106 -6.36 -8.57 1.25
C VAL A 106 -7.48 -9.59 1.40
N MET A 107 -8.71 -9.17 1.09
CA MET A 107 -9.90 -9.99 1.23
C MET A 107 -10.44 -10.39 -0.14
N ALA A 108 -10.71 -11.67 -0.35
CA ALA A 108 -11.45 -12.14 -1.51
C ALA A 108 -12.87 -12.52 -1.08
N PHE A 109 -13.85 -12.14 -1.88
CA PHE A 109 -15.27 -12.45 -1.72
C PHE A 109 -15.78 -13.14 -2.98
N LYS A 110 -16.52 -14.23 -2.79
CA LYS A 110 -17.19 -14.98 -3.85
C LYS A 110 -18.60 -15.33 -3.38
N SER A 111 -19.56 -15.31 -4.30
CA SER A 111 -20.91 -15.80 -4.00
C SER A 111 -20.88 -17.28 -3.60
N ALA A 112 -21.59 -17.63 -2.53
CA ALA A 112 -21.86 -19.01 -2.16
C ALA A 112 -23.25 -19.48 -2.64
N GLU A 113 -23.94 -18.66 -3.45
CA GLU A 113 -25.27 -18.91 -3.98
C GLU A 113 -25.21 -19.18 -5.49
N THR A 114 -26.13 -19.98 -6.00
CA THR A 114 -26.18 -20.36 -7.43
C THR A 114 -26.87 -19.31 -8.30
N ARG A 115 -27.77 -18.49 -7.75
CA ARG A 115 -28.61 -17.52 -8.48
C ARG A 115 -28.26 -16.06 -8.22
N TRP A 116 -27.19 -15.82 -7.47
CA TRP A 116 -26.72 -14.49 -7.16
C TRP A 116 -25.21 -14.46 -7.32
N SER A 117 -24.69 -13.39 -7.92
CA SER A 117 -23.27 -13.15 -8.08
C SER A 117 -22.92 -11.77 -7.57
N ILE A 118 -21.68 -11.60 -7.15
CA ILE A 118 -21.16 -10.28 -6.85
C ILE A 118 -21.10 -9.49 -8.17
N SER A 119 -21.74 -8.34 -8.21
CA SER A 119 -21.67 -7.43 -9.36
C SER A 119 -20.46 -6.51 -9.24
N ALA A 120 -19.93 -6.10 -10.40
CA ALA A 120 -18.93 -5.05 -10.46
C ALA A 120 -19.46 -3.75 -9.83
N PHE A 121 -18.58 -3.02 -9.17
CA PHE A 121 -18.88 -1.80 -8.43
C PHE A 121 -18.17 -0.61 -9.06
N LYS A 122 -18.81 0.57 -9.00
CA LYS A 122 -18.24 1.84 -9.49
C LYS A 122 -17.33 2.53 -8.48
N ARG A 123 -17.41 2.15 -7.20
CA ARG A 123 -16.68 2.78 -6.10
C ARG A 123 -15.20 2.43 -6.19
N GLU A 124 -14.36 3.45 -6.26
CA GLU A 124 -12.92 3.26 -6.45
C GLU A 124 -12.15 2.93 -5.18
N LYS A 125 -12.60 3.52 -4.07
CA LYS A 125 -12.13 3.31 -2.70
C LYS A 125 -13.12 3.91 -1.72
N PHE A 126 -13.05 3.51 -0.46
CA PHE A 126 -13.77 4.15 0.64
C PHE A 126 -13.02 3.99 1.94
N MET A 127 -13.25 4.89 2.88
CA MET A 127 -12.74 4.75 4.24
C MET A 127 -13.59 3.72 4.98
N VAL A 128 -12.94 2.75 5.62
CA VAL A 128 -13.60 1.78 6.48
C VAL A 128 -13.97 2.50 7.77
N GLU A 129 -15.27 2.77 7.91
CA GLU A 129 -15.84 3.31 9.14
C GLU A 129 -15.62 2.33 10.29
N GLU A 130 -15.64 2.82 11.53
CA GLU A 130 -15.38 2.04 12.75
C GLU A 130 -13.87 1.73 13.03
N CYS A 131 -12.94 2.10 12.14
CA CYS A 131 -11.49 2.09 12.41
C CYS A 131 -11.00 3.36 13.14
N LYS A 132 -10.05 3.21 14.09
CA LYS A 132 -9.36 4.36 14.73
C LYS A 132 -8.38 5.06 13.77
N ALA A 133 -7.70 4.28 12.94
CA ALA A 133 -6.83 4.78 11.89
C ALA A 133 -7.63 5.00 10.59
N PRO A 134 -7.20 5.88 9.69
CA PRO A 134 -7.86 6.11 8.42
C PRO A 134 -7.60 4.95 7.44
N LEU A 135 -8.22 3.80 7.72
CA LEU A 135 -8.12 2.59 6.91
C LEU A 135 -8.99 2.75 5.67
N TYR A 136 -8.43 2.52 4.49
CA TYR A 136 -9.14 2.55 3.22
C TYR A 136 -9.28 1.16 2.64
N ALA A 137 -10.46 0.87 2.09
CA ALA A 137 -10.74 -0.31 1.29
C ALA A 137 -10.71 0.08 -0.19
N VAL A 138 -9.87 -0.62 -0.97
CA VAL A 138 -9.70 -0.44 -2.41
C VAL A 138 -10.16 -1.71 -3.11
N PRO A 139 -11.33 -1.69 -3.77
CA PRO A 139 -11.90 -2.90 -4.33
C PRO A 139 -11.52 -3.11 -5.81
N TYR A 140 -11.41 -4.37 -6.20
CA TYR A 140 -11.10 -4.89 -7.54
C TYR A 140 -12.07 -6.02 -7.87
N PHE A 141 -12.59 -6.06 -9.08
CA PHE A 141 -13.53 -7.09 -9.53
C PHE A 141 -12.89 -7.91 -10.65
N ILE A 142 -12.65 -9.19 -10.40
CA ILE A 142 -11.91 -10.09 -11.29
C ILE A 142 -12.62 -11.43 -11.26
N ASP A 143 -12.99 -11.96 -12.44
CA ASP A 143 -13.59 -13.29 -12.62
C ASP A 143 -14.78 -13.59 -11.70
N GLY A 144 -15.68 -12.62 -11.53
CA GLY A 144 -16.89 -12.77 -10.69
C GLY A 144 -16.63 -12.70 -9.18
N CYS A 145 -15.38 -12.49 -8.77
CA CYS A 145 -14.97 -12.32 -7.38
C CYS A 145 -14.62 -10.85 -7.10
N ALA A 146 -14.88 -10.42 -5.87
CA ALA A 146 -14.41 -9.12 -5.39
C ALA A 146 -13.19 -9.29 -4.50
N TYR A 147 -12.13 -8.57 -4.82
CA TYR A 147 -10.89 -8.52 -4.06
C TYR A 147 -10.77 -7.12 -3.46
N ILE A 148 -10.51 -7.03 -2.17
CA ILE A 148 -10.51 -5.75 -1.45
C ILE A 148 -9.22 -5.65 -0.65
N ILE A 149 -8.41 -4.65 -0.97
CA ILE A 149 -7.20 -4.32 -0.23
C ILE A 149 -7.57 -3.30 0.83
N CYS A 150 -7.33 -3.63 2.10
CA CYS A 150 -7.46 -2.72 3.23
C CYS A 150 -6.08 -2.18 3.61
N ILE A 151 -5.87 -0.87 3.47
CA ILE A 151 -4.57 -0.21 3.67
C ILE A 151 -4.74 1.11 4.41
N ILE A 152 -3.80 1.43 5.31
CA ILE A 152 -3.62 2.78 5.82
C ILE A 152 -2.65 3.47 4.86
N PRO A 153 -3.13 4.35 3.97
CA PRO A 153 -2.27 4.91 2.94
C PRO A 153 -1.25 5.87 3.53
N PRO A 154 -0.07 6.01 2.90
CA PRO A 154 0.81 7.13 3.20
C PRO A 154 0.06 8.45 2.98
N SER A 155 0.29 9.39 3.88
CA SER A 155 -0.23 10.74 3.80
C SER A 155 0.89 11.70 3.42
N GLN A 156 0.56 12.68 2.60
CA GLN A 156 1.43 13.80 2.27
C GLN A 156 0.77 15.09 2.73
N ILE A 157 1.52 15.92 3.44
CA ILE A 157 1.09 17.28 3.75
C ILE A 157 1.52 18.17 2.60
N VAL A 158 0.56 18.74 1.88
CA VAL A 158 0.82 19.70 0.80
C VAL A 158 0.23 21.04 1.23
N GLY A 159 1.10 21.97 1.64
CA GLY A 159 0.66 23.20 2.29
C GLY A 159 -0.06 22.90 3.61
N ASN A 160 -1.35 23.21 3.67
CA ASN A 160 -2.20 22.93 4.84
C ASN A 160 -3.18 21.75 4.62
N GLU A 161 -3.05 21.02 3.51
CA GLU A 161 -3.91 19.87 3.17
C GLU A 161 -3.19 18.55 3.42
N VAL A 162 -3.88 17.58 4.02
CA VAL A 162 -3.42 16.18 4.10
C VAL A 162 -4.01 15.41 2.91
N ARG A 163 -3.14 14.91 2.03
CA ARG A 163 -3.53 14.10 0.86
C ARG A 163 -3.18 12.64 1.09
N THR A 164 -4.14 11.74 0.87
CA THR A 164 -3.89 10.29 0.92
C THR A 164 -3.43 9.79 -0.45
N LEU A 165 -2.28 9.12 -0.47
CA LEU A 165 -1.70 8.59 -1.70
C LEU A 165 -2.14 7.13 -1.86
N ILE A 166 -3.13 6.90 -2.72
CA ILE A 166 -3.61 5.57 -3.11
C ILE A 166 -3.60 5.50 -4.62
N ASP A 167 -2.64 4.76 -5.16
CA ASP A 167 -2.60 4.41 -6.58
C ASP A 167 -3.17 3.00 -6.78
N ARG A 168 -4.33 2.92 -7.43
CA ARG A 168 -5.03 1.64 -7.65
C ARG A 168 -4.28 0.72 -8.60
N LYS A 169 -3.51 1.27 -9.54
CA LYS A 169 -2.77 0.49 -10.52
C LYS A 169 -1.57 -0.17 -9.85
N THR A 170 -0.79 0.59 -9.07
CA THR A 170 0.29 0.07 -8.25
C THR A 170 -0.22 -1.01 -7.28
N LEU A 171 -1.30 -0.74 -6.54
CA LEU A 171 -1.89 -1.73 -5.65
C LEU A 171 -2.35 -3.01 -6.39
N TYR A 172 -2.80 -2.90 -7.64
CA TYR A 172 -3.12 -4.07 -8.44
C TYR A 172 -1.86 -4.85 -8.85
N GLU A 173 -0.89 -4.19 -9.48
CA GLU A 173 0.29 -4.82 -10.05
C GLU A 173 1.26 -5.35 -8.98
N ASP A 174 1.49 -4.58 -7.92
CA ASP A 174 2.52 -4.87 -6.93
C ASP A 174 2.01 -5.75 -5.78
N VAL A 175 0.71 -5.69 -5.49
CA VAL A 175 0.10 -6.41 -4.36
C VAL A 175 -0.88 -7.48 -4.84
N LEU A 176 -1.96 -7.12 -5.52
CA LEU A 176 -3.03 -8.08 -5.78
C LEU A 176 -2.63 -9.16 -6.79
N LYS A 177 -2.02 -8.77 -7.91
CA LYS A 177 -1.63 -9.68 -9.00
C LYS A 177 -0.67 -10.78 -8.54
N PRO A 178 0.40 -10.51 -7.75
CA PRO A 178 1.25 -11.56 -7.18
C PRO A 178 0.51 -12.55 -6.27
N LEU A 179 -0.63 -12.15 -5.69
CA LEU A 179 -1.43 -13.03 -4.84
C LEU A 179 -2.38 -13.94 -5.63
N MET A 180 -2.60 -13.65 -6.92
CA MET A 180 -3.49 -14.42 -7.79
C MET A 180 -2.88 -15.74 -8.25
N ASP A 181 -1.56 -15.88 -8.22
CA ASP A 181 -0.87 -17.14 -8.56
C ASP A 181 -1.23 -18.28 -7.59
N LYS A 182 -1.70 -17.95 -6.38
CA LYS A 182 -2.23 -18.91 -5.41
C LYS A 182 -3.72 -18.66 -5.19
N PRO A 183 -4.60 -19.62 -5.51
CA PRO A 183 -6.04 -19.41 -5.44
C PRO A 183 -6.48 -18.98 -4.03
N PHE A 184 -7.44 -18.05 -3.99
CA PHE A 184 -8.11 -17.63 -2.75
C PHE A 184 -9.30 -18.54 -2.40
N PHE A 185 -9.81 -19.29 -3.37
CA PHE A 185 -10.98 -20.17 -3.28
C PHE A 185 -10.73 -21.48 -4.02
#